data_AF-A0A8J3YT82-F1
#
_entry.id   AF-A0A8J3YT82-F1
#
_cell.length_a   1.000
_cell.length_b   1.000
_cell.length_c   1.000
_cell.angle_alpha   90.00
_cell.angle_beta   90.00
_cell.angle_gamma   90.00
#
_symmetry.space_group_name_H-M   'P 1'
#
loop_
_entity.id
_entity.type
_entity.pdbx_description
1 polymer ?
#
loop_
_entity_poly.entity_id
_entity_poly.type
_entity_poly.pdbx_seq_one_letter_code
_entity_poly.pdbx_strand_id
1 'polypeptide(L)' 'MNTIADRLLGMVVPKKTARAACQPSTYTFVRCINIVLYRYTCHILASCDERCTRVSIGRCP' A
#
# COMPACT_ATOMS: atom_id res chain seq x y z
N MET A 1 -0.74 13.42 -2.96
CA MET A 1 0.51 12.77 -2.50
C MET A 1 0.22 12.20 -1.11
N ASN A 2 -0.01 10.89 -1.01
CA ASN A 2 -0.28 10.22 0.28
C ASN A 2 0.69 9.05 0.35
N THR A 3 1.86 9.28 0.94
CA THR A 3 2.87 8.23 1.07
C THR A 3 2.62 7.42 2.34
N ILE A 4 3.17 6.21 2.42
CA ILE A 4 3.24 5.43 3.68
C ILE A 4 3.86 6.25 4.81
N ALA A 5 4.78 7.17 4.49
CA ALA A 5 5.38 8.07 5.47
C ALA A 5 4.33 9.00 6.13
N ASP A 6 3.30 9.44 5.41
CA ASP A 6 2.20 10.24 5.97
C ASP A 6 1.31 9.41 6.92
N ARG A 7 1.11 8.12 6.64
CA ARG A 7 0.37 7.22 7.53
C ARG A 7 1.16 6.84 8.80
N LEU A 8 2.49 6.73 8.71
CA LEU A 8 3.36 6.42 9.85
C LEU A 8 3.64 7.63 10.76
N LEU A 9 3.53 8.86 10.24
CA LEU A 9 3.63 10.09 11.04
C LEU A 9 2.46 10.25 12.03
N GLY A 10 1.34 9.56 11.82
CA GLY A 10 0.22 9.51 12.78
C GLY A 10 0.48 8.67 14.03
N MET A 11 1.57 7.90 14.07
CA MET A 11 1.90 6.99 15.18
C MET A 11 3.36 7.15 15.63
N VAL A 12 3.85 8.37 15.89
CA VAL A 12 5.11 8.59 16.65
C VAL A 12 6.28 7.67 16.22
N VAL A 13 6.43 7.37 14.93
CA VAL A 13 7.58 6.59 14.43
C VAL A 13 8.52 7.58 13.74
N PRO A 14 9.72 7.82 14.27
CA PRO A 14 10.73 8.64 13.62
C PRO A 14 10.92 8.17 12.17
N LYS A 15 10.99 9.10 11.20
CA LYS A 15 11.23 8.80 9.77
C LYS A 15 12.41 7.84 9.52
N LYS A 16 13.40 7.80 10.42
CA LYS A 16 14.53 6.86 10.38
C LYS A 16 14.13 5.41 10.69
N THR A 17 13.19 5.18 11.60
CA THR A 17 12.69 3.84 11.95
C THR A 17 11.71 3.30 10.92
N ALA A 18 10.95 4.16 10.24
CA ALA A 18 10.12 3.76 9.09
C ALA A 18 10.97 3.17 7.94
N ARG A 19 12.17 3.71 7.74
CA ARG A 19 13.13 3.21 6.72
C ARG A 19 13.82 1.91 7.15
N ALA A 20 14.05 1.72 8.46
CA ALA A 20 14.56 0.48 9.03
C ALA A 20 13.48 -0.63 9.09
N ALA A 21 12.21 -0.27 9.12
CA ALA A 21 11.06 -1.18 9.07
C ALA A 21 10.59 -1.53 7.65
N CYS A 22 11.21 -0.98 6.60
CA CYS A 22 10.98 -1.40 5.22
C CYS A 22 11.58 -2.78 4.97
N GLN A 23 10.94 -3.82 5.49
CA GLN A 23 11.15 -5.15 4.97
C GLN A 23 10.39 -5.29 3.65
N PRO A 24 11.06 -5.79 2.59
CA PRO A 24 10.38 -6.15 1.36
C PRO A 24 9.24 -7.10 1.69
N SER A 25 8.02 -6.66 1.42
CA SER A 25 6.82 -7.40 1.73
C SER A 25 5.76 -7.13 0.68
N THR A 26 4.91 -8.12 0.48
CA THR A 26 3.79 -8.03 -0.46
C THR A 26 2.51 -8.10 0.35
N TYR A 27 1.62 -7.15 0.12
CA TYR A 27 0.29 -7.16 0.74
C TYR A 27 -0.79 -6.99 -0.33
N THR A 28 -1.94 -7.60 -0.08
CA THR A 28 -3.07 -7.61 -1.03
C THR A 28 -4.32 -7.12 -0.31
N PHE A 29 -5.07 -6.25 -0.96
CA PHE A 29 -6.38 -5.82 -0.49
C PHE A 29 -7.37 -5.66 -1.65
N VAL A 30 -8.65 -5.60 -1.33
CA VAL A 30 -9.72 -5.45 -2.32
C VAL A 30 -10.43 -4.12 -2.07
N ARG A 31 -10.73 -3.38 -3.13
CA ARG A 31 -11.45 -2.12 -3.06
C ARG A 31 -12.45 -2.01 -4.21
N CYS A 32 -13.64 -1.57 -3.89
CA CYS A 32 -14.67 -1.21 -4.87
C CYS A 32 -14.45 0.23 -5.36
N ILE A 33 -14.46 0.44 -6.69
CA ILE A 33 -14.43 1.77 -7.32
C ILE A 33 -15.39 1.75 -8.51
N ASN A 34 -16.37 2.67 -8.54
CA ASN A 34 -17.34 2.81 -9.63
C ASN A 34 -17.90 1.45 -10.06
N ILE A 35 -18.58 0.72 -9.15
CA ILE A 35 -19.18 -0.62 -9.34
C ILE A 35 -18.22 -1.75 -9.73
N VAL A 36 -16.92 -1.47 -9.91
CA VAL A 36 -15.91 -2.49 -10.25
C VAL A 36 -15.10 -2.85 -9.01
N LEU A 37 -15.00 -4.15 -8.75
CA LEU A 37 -14.22 -4.69 -7.66
C LEU A 37 -12.77 -4.89 -8.13
N TYR A 38 -11.85 -4.14 -7.54
CA TYR A 38 -10.43 -4.22 -7.87
C TYR A 38 -9.66 -4.91 -6.74
N ARG A 39 -8.81 -5.87 -7.10
CA ARG A 39 -7.75 -6.37 -6.23
C ARG A 39 -6.51 -5.51 -6.43
N TYR A 40 -5.96 -5.02 -5.34
CA TYR A 40 -4.69 -4.29 -5.30
C TYR A 40 -3.63 -5.21 -4.69
N THR A 41 -2.53 -5.39 -5.41
CA THR A 41 -1.35 -6.09 -4.91
C THR A 41 -0.21 -5.09 -4.86
N CYS A 42 0.28 -4.80 -3.67
CA CYS A 42 1.33 -3.82 -3.43
C CYS A 42 2.60 -4.51 -2.96
N HIS A 43 3.72 -4.12 -3.56
CA HIS A 43 5.06 -4.58 -3.19
C HIS A 43 5.82 -3.41 -2.59
N ILE A 44 6.28 -3.59 -1.35
CA ILE A 44 7.25 -2.70 -0.72
C ILE A 44 8.62 -3.12 -1.25
N LEU A 45 9.25 -2.25 -2.02
CA LEU A 45 10.58 -2.46 -2.54
C LEU A 45 11.63 -2.25 -1.43
N ALA A 46 12.82 -2.82 -1.62
CA ALA A 46 13.95 -2.58 -0.73
C ALA A 46 14.35 -1.09 -0.64
N SER A 47 13.93 -0.27 -1.63
CA SER A 47 14.09 1.19 -1.62
C SER A 47 13.08 1.93 -0.74
N CYS A 48 12.16 1.23 -0.07
CA CYS A 48 10.96 1.78 0.57
C CYS A 48 9.92 2.36 -0.39
N ASP A 49 10.10 2.19 -1.70
CA ASP A 49 9.07 2.56 -2.67
C ASP A 49 7.96 1.51 -2.66
N GLU A 50 6.72 1.98 -2.74
CA GLU A 50 5.56 1.10 -2.91
C GLU A 50 5.17 1.05 -4.37
N ARG A 51 5.07 -0.16 -4.93
CA ARG A 51 4.51 -0.39 -6.25
C ARG A 51 3.25 -1.25 -6.16
N CYS A 52 2.12 -0.65 -6.49
CA CYS A 52 0.84 -1.34 -6.54
C CYS A 52 0.42 -1.66 -7.97
N THR A 53 -0.03 -2.89 -8.17
CA THR A 53 -0.78 -3.29 -9.36
C THR A 53 -2.24 -3.44 -8.99
N ARG A 54 -3.15 -3.08 -9.90
CA ARG A 54 -4.58 -3.28 -9.73
C ARG A 54 -5.11 -4.18 -10.82
N VAL A 55 -5.99 -5.12 -10.44
CA VAL A 55 -6.64 -6.03 -11.37
C VAL A 55 -8.14 -6.01 -11.10
N SER A 56 -8.95 -5.89 -12.15
CA SER A 56 -10.40 -6.05 -12.03
C SER A 56 -10.72 -7.51 -11.76
N ILE A 57 -11.33 -7.78 -10.60
CA ILE A 57 -11.70 -9.15 -10.18
C ILE A 57 -13.21 -9.39 -10.20
N GLY A 58 -14.01 -8.36 -10.49
CA GLY A 58 -15.45 -8.50 -10.59
C GLY A 58 -16.18 -7.18 -10.43
N ARG A 59 -17.42 -7.27 -9.94
CA ARG A 59 -18.25 -6.12 -9.60
C ARG A 59 -18.60 -6.17 -8.12
N CYS A 60 -18.76 -5.01 -7.53
CA CYS A 60 -19.30 -4.85 -6.19
C CYS A 60 -20.79 -4.49 -6.30
N PRO A 61 -21.63 -4.97 -5.35
CA PRO A 61 -23.03 -4.58 -5.28
C PRO A 61 -23.20 -3.08 -4.96
#